data_AF-A0A522V4T6-F1
#
_entry.id   AF-A0A522V4T6-F1
#
_cell.length_a   1.000
_cell.length_b   1.000
_cell.length_c   1.000
_cell.angle_alpha   90.00
_cell.angle_beta   90.00
_cell.angle_gamma   90.00
#
_symmetry.space_group_name_H-M   'P 1'
#
loop_
_entity.id
_entity.type
_entity.pdbx_description
1 polymer ?
#
loop_
_entity_poly.entity_id
_entity_poly.type
_entity_poly.pdbx_seq_one_letter_code
_entity_poly.pdbx_strand_id
1 'polypeptide(L)'
;MAVLLFIALPLTAVAAEKAKSIDELAKMYDVSSCKGCHTKIYEEWEKSYHASSLVGSPRTMATIASAVKDGILKEWTKSGAKEVKDIKVEHMLSCLKCHLPQIKDATDAVAQEIAKAAIDGAAGDDAAKAKLKKLGINCLTCHNHKALIHKWTDGEPEAGVIYGNKEGAHADAKFKSLKKSPIMKESILCGQCHGLGPNFDLTEPTQCATLYGSYLHAYVPSGGNKTCQECHMTKGHFMPGYRDPEQAKKAVTVSVDATGYYFLPKPGDSQPTAKVTVKMLNNAGHRIPDG
;
A
#
# COMPACT_ATOMS: atom_id res chain seq x y z
N MET A 1 54.85 20.20 -24.50
CA MET A 1 54.30 19.68 -23.24
C MET A 1 52.79 19.56 -23.41
N ALA A 2 52.30 18.37 -23.77
CA ALA A 2 50.88 18.09 -23.89
C ALA A 2 50.41 17.49 -22.57
N VAL A 3 49.55 18.20 -21.84
CA VAL A 3 48.94 17.72 -20.60
C VAL A 3 47.68 16.96 -20.99
N LEU A 4 47.75 15.63 -20.93
CA LEU A 4 46.62 14.72 -21.03
C LEU A 4 45.79 14.84 -19.74
N LEU A 5 44.65 15.50 -19.84
CA LEU A 5 43.64 15.54 -18.78
C LEU A 5 42.88 14.19 -18.80
N PHE A 6 43.22 13.28 -17.88
CA PHE A 6 42.42 12.09 -17.63
C PHE A 6 41.09 12.51 -16.98
N ILE A 7 40.03 12.57 -17.78
CA ILE A 7 38.66 12.64 -17.28
C ILE A 7 38.35 11.26 -16.69
N ALA A 8 38.40 11.16 -15.36
CA ALA A 8 37.88 10.02 -14.63
C ALA A 8 36.35 9.98 -14.81
N LEU A 9 35.88 9.18 -15.77
CA LEU A 9 34.49 8.75 -15.82
C LEU A 9 34.20 7.92 -14.57
N PRO A 10 33.16 8.23 -13.77
CA PRO A 10 32.75 7.36 -12.68
C PRO A 10 32.23 6.05 -13.30
N LEU A 11 33.04 5.00 -13.19
CA LEU A 11 32.62 3.63 -13.45
C LEU A 11 31.62 3.22 -12.36
N THR A 12 30.59 2.49 -12.82
CA THR A 12 29.63 1.66 -12.06
C THR A 12 28.43 2.37 -11.40
N ALA A 13 27.44 2.70 -12.22
CA ALA A 13 26.07 2.25 -11.94
C ALA A 13 25.80 1.05 -12.86
N VAL A 14 26.11 -0.16 -12.41
CA VAL A 14 25.51 -1.36 -13.01
C VAL A 14 24.03 -1.23 -12.71
N ALA A 15 23.23 -0.78 -13.68
CA ALA A 15 21.79 -0.83 -13.56
C ALA A 15 21.42 -2.27 -13.21
N ALA A 16 20.96 -2.49 -11.98
CA ALA A 16 20.56 -3.82 -11.54
C ALA A 16 19.57 -4.39 -12.57
N GLU A 17 19.79 -5.63 -12.99
CA GLU A 17 18.98 -6.24 -14.04
C GLU A 17 17.52 -6.29 -13.58
N LYS A 18 16.62 -5.72 -14.39
CA LYS A 18 15.18 -5.70 -14.08
C LYS A 18 14.57 -7.08 -14.24
N ALA A 19 13.62 -7.42 -13.38
CA ALA A 19 12.86 -8.66 -13.48
C ALA A 19 12.06 -8.74 -14.80
N LYS A 20 12.09 -9.92 -15.43
CA LYS A 20 11.38 -10.25 -16.67
C LYS A 20 10.15 -11.12 -16.42
N SER A 21 9.99 -11.64 -15.21
CA SER A 21 8.81 -12.40 -14.78
C SER A 21 8.42 -12.10 -13.32
N ILE A 22 7.20 -12.48 -12.94
CA ILE A 22 6.70 -12.48 -11.56
C ILE A 22 7.63 -13.29 -10.65
N ASP A 23 8.14 -14.43 -11.12
CA ASP A 23 9.01 -15.31 -10.32
C ASP A 23 10.38 -14.68 -10.06
N GLU A 24 10.95 -13.98 -11.06
CA GLU A 24 12.19 -13.22 -10.88
C GLU A 24 11.99 -12.06 -9.90
N LEU A 25 10.87 -11.31 -10.03
CA LEU A 25 10.58 -10.20 -9.12
C LEU A 25 10.37 -10.70 -7.68
N ALA A 26 9.64 -11.81 -7.51
CA ALA A 26 9.45 -12.45 -6.20
C ALA A 26 10.80 -12.87 -5.60
N LYS A 27 11.72 -13.42 -6.41
CA LYS A 27 13.07 -13.81 -5.98
C LYS A 27 13.93 -12.62 -5.58
N MET A 28 13.86 -11.50 -6.31
CA MET A 28 14.59 -10.27 -5.95
C MET A 28 14.20 -9.78 -4.55
N TYR A 29 12.91 -9.89 -4.23
CA TYR A 29 12.30 -9.48 -2.98
C TYR A 29 12.06 -10.63 -1.98
N ASP A 30 12.78 -11.75 -2.12
CA ASP A 30 12.60 -12.89 -1.23
C ASP A 30 12.92 -12.54 0.24
N VAL A 31 11.99 -12.92 1.13
CA VAL A 31 12.05 -12.69 2.58
C VAL A 31 12.02 -14.01 3.35
N SER A 32 12.25 -15.13 2.68
CA SER A 32 12.26 -16.46 3.31
C SER A 32 13.27 -16.56 4.46
N SER A 33 14.45 -15.94 4.32
CA SER A 33 15.47 -15.91 5.37
C SER A 33 15.04 -15.12 6.62
N CYS A 34 14.17 -14.11 6.45
CA CYS A 34 13.63 -13.32 7.54
C CYS A 34 12.83 -14.21 8.51
N LYS A 35 12.08 -15.20 8.01
CA LYS A 35 11.30 -16.14 8.83
C LYS A 35 12.17 -16.93 9.81
N GLY A 36 13.41 -17.24 9.43
CA GLY A 36 14.34 -18.04 10.25
C GLY A 36 14.73 -17.36 11.56
N CYS A 37 14.81 -16.03 11.60
CA CYS A 37 15.16 -15.26 12.81
C CYS A 37 13.97 -14.45 13.37
N HIS A 38 12.96 -14.15 12.54
CA HIS A 38 11.83 -13.27 12.88
C HIS A 38 10.47 -13.96 12.67
N THR A 39 10.33 -15.20 13.15
CA THR A 39 9.16 -16.05 12.91
C THR A 39 7.84 -15.38 13.30
N LYS A 40 7.75 -14.80 14.51
CA LYS A 40 6.54 -14.10 14.96
C LYS A 40 6.14 -12.94 14.03
N ILE A 41 7.11 -12.09 13.67
CA ILE A 41 6.87 -10.94 12.77
C ILE A 41 6.42 -11.43 11.39
N TYR A 42 7.07 -12.48 10.87
CA TYR A 42 6.72 -13.07 9.59
C TYR A 42 5.28 -13.62 9.60
N GLU A 43 4.89 -14.36 10.64
CA GLU A 43 3.55 -14.93 10.77
C GLU A 43 2.45 -13.86 10.94
N GLU A 44 2.76 -12.76 11.62
CA GLU A 44 1.88 -11.60 11.70
C GLU A 44 1.70 -10.94 10.32
N TRP A 45 2.81 -10.69 9.62
CA TRP A 45 2.81 -10.09 8.28
C TRP A 45 2.10 -10.96 7.25
N GLU A 46 2.36 -12.26 7.23
CA GLU A 46 1.80 -13.21 6.25
C GLU A 46 0.26 -13.23 6.28
N LYS A 47 -0.33 -12.95 7.44
CA LYS A 47 -1.80 -12.85 7.62
C LYS A 47 -2.37 -11.48 7.23
N SER A 48 -1.52 -10.48 6.98
CA SER A 48 -1.93 -9.11 6.66
C SER A 48 -2.38 -8.95 5.21
N TYR A 49 -3.09 -7.85 4.93
CA TYR A 49 -3.39 -7.45 3.55
C TYR A 49 -2.17 -6.93 2.79
N HIS A 50 -1.08 -6.56 3.47
CA HIS A 50 0.17 -6.18 2.81
C HIS A 50 0.82 -7.39 2.12
N ALA A 51 0.89 -8.54 2.80
CA ALA A 51 1.41 -9.78 2.23
C ALA A 51 0.61 -10.28 1.02
N SER A 52 -0.67 -9.95 0.97
CA SER A 52 -1.58 -10.36 -0.09
C SER A 52 -2.01 -9.19 -0.98
N SER A 53 -1.23 -8.11 -1.08
CA SER A 53 -1.68 -6.82 -1.64
C SER A 53 -2.26 -6.85 -3.06
N LEU A 54 -1.93 -7.84 -3.91
CA LEU A 54 -2.49 -7.98 -5.26
C LEU A 54 -3.78 -8.80 -5.34
N VAL A 55 -3.97 -9.73 -4.40
CA VAL A 55 -5.17 -10.59 -4.36
C VAL A 55 -6.17 -10.12 -3.31
N GLY A 56 -5.64 -9.63 -2.19
CA GLY A 56 -6.26 -8.83 -1.14
C GLY A 56 -7.52 -9.42 -0.55
N SER A 57 -8.38 -8.52 -0.09
CA SER A 57 -9.79 -8.82 0.12
C SER A 57 -10.44 -9.23 -1.22
N PRO A 58 -11.60 -9.91 -1.24
CA PRO A 58 -12.19 -10.48 -2.47
C PRO A 58 -12.32 -9.52 -3.67
N ARG A 59 -12.26 -8.20 -3.44
CA ARG A 59 -12.39 -7.16 -4.46
C ARG A 59 -11.07 -6.75 -5.12
N THR A 60 -9.92 -6.86 -4.45
CA THR A 60 -8.69 -6.18 -4.91
C THR A 60 -8.25 -6.66 -6.30
N MET A 61 -8.12 -7.98 -6.49
CA MET A 61 -7.80 -8.58 -7.78
C MET A 61 -8.84 -8.25 -8.85
N ALA A 62 -10.13 -8.30 -8.49
CA ALA A 62 -11.23 -7.98 -9.41
C ALA A 62 -11.18 -6.51 -9.86
N THR A 63 -10.85 -5.58 -8.96
CA THR A 63 -10.67 -4.17 -9.28
C THR A 63 -9.48 -3.96 -10.22
N ILE A 64 -8.35 -4.64 -9.99
CA ILE A 64 -7.21 -4.60 -10.93
C ILE A 64 -7.63 -5.14 -12.29
N ALA A 65 -8.36 -6.26 -12.33
CA ALA A 65 -8.85 -6.86 -13.57
C ALA A 65 -9.80 -5.93 -14.35
N SER A 66 -10.71 -5.23 -13.67
CA SER A 66 -11.58 -4.21 -14.27
C SER A 66 -10.80 -2.97 -14.70
N ALA A 67 -9.83 -2.50 -13.90
CA ALA A 67 -8.97 -1.38 -14.30
C ALA A 67 -8.18 -1.70 -15.58
N VAL A 68 -7.74 -2.94 -15.76
CA VAL A 68 -7.13 -3.38 -17.02
C VAL A 68 -8.16 -3.44 -18.15
N LYS A 69 -9.25 -4.20 -17.98
CA LYS A 69 -10.22 -4.47 -19.05
C LYS A 69 -11.00 -3.24 -19.49
N ASP A 70 -11.55 -2.52 -18.51
CA ASP A 70 -12.42 -1.38 -18.74
C ASP A 70 -11.60 -0.09 -18.81
N GLY A 71 -10.58 0.09 -17.97
CA GLY A 71 -9.72 1.28 -18.01
C GLY A 71 -8.69 1.25 -19.13
N ILE A 72 -7.57 0.57 -18.89
CA ILE A 72 -6.36 0.59 -19.73
C ILE A 72 -6.67 0.21 -21.18
N LEU A 73 -7.42 -0.87 -21.40
CA LEU A 73 -7.64 -1.44 -22.74
C LEU A 73 -8.83 -0.81 -23.49
N LYS A 74 -9.66 0.00 -22.83
CA LYS A 74 -10.89 0.54 -23.41
C LYS A 74 -11.04 2.05 -23.21
N GLU A 75 -11.21 2.53 -21.97
CA GLU A 75 -11.47 3.96 -21.73
C GLU A 75 -10.23 4.84 -21.96
N TRP A 76 -9.01 4.35 -21.69
CA TRP A 76 -7.77 5.10 -21.85
C TRP A 76 -7.27 5.11 -23.29
N THR A 77 -8.09 5.65 -24.19
CA THR A 77 -7.89 5.64 -25.66
C THR A 77 -6.58 6.29 -26.14
N LYS A 78 -5.90 7.06 -25.28
CA LYS A 78 -4.63 7.72 -25.56
C LYS A 78 -3.41 7.04 -24.93
N SER A 79 -3.60 5.97 -24.16
CA SER A 79 -2.50 5.19 -23.55
C SER A 79 -1.67 4.41 -24.58
N GLY A 80 -2.26 4.12 -25.74
CA GLY A 80 -1.65 3.26 -26.76
C GLY A 80 -1.77 1.76 -26.48
N ALA A 81 -2.34 1.36 -25.33
CA ALA A 81 -2.61 -0.04 -25.03
C ALA A 81 -3.96 -0.49 -25.61
N LYS A 82 -3.96 -1.58 -26.39
CA LYS A 82 -5.19 -2.16 -26.98
C LYS A 82 -5.43 -3.60 -26.52
N GLU A 83 -4.36 -4.29 -26.18
CA GLU A 83 -4.36 -5.65 -25.65
C GLU A 83 -3.29 -5.79 -24.55
N VAL A 84 -3.33 -6.90 -23.82
CA VAL A 84 -2.45 -7.12 -22.65
C VAL A 84 -0.97 -6.96 -22.99
N LYS A 85 -0.51 -7.38 -24.17
CA LYS A 85 0.90 -7.26 -24.59
C LYS A 85 1.38 -5.81 -24.80
N ASP A 86 0.46 -4.85 -24.92
CA ASP A 86 0.79 -3.43 -25.07
C ASP A 86 0.93 -2.75 -23.69
N ILE A 87 0.57 -3.45 -22.61
CA ILE A 87 0.66 -2.93 -21.26
C ILE A 87 2.12 -2.73 -20.87
N LYS A 88 2.41 -1.54 -20.35
CA LYS A 88 3.68 -1.16 -19.76
C LYS A 88 3.54 -1.02 -18.26
N VAL A 89 4.67 -1.01 -17.55
CA VAL A 89 4.71 -0.72 -16.11
C VAL A 89 3.95 0.57 -15.79
N GLU A 90 4.14 1.61 -16.61
CA GLU A 90 3.50 2.92 -16.45
C GLU A 90 1.96 2.84 -16.41
N HIS A 91 1.34 2.06 -17.31
CA HIS A 91 -0.12 1.89 -17.34
C HIS A 91 -0.65 1.28 -16.02
N MET A 92 0.14 0.39 -15.42
CA MET A 92 -0.24 -0.30 -14.19
C MET A 92 0.07 0.50 -12.92
N LEU A 93 0.79 1.61 -12.99
CA LEU A 93 1.16 2.40 -11.80
C LEU A 93 -0.05 2.95 -11.05
N SER A 94 -1.16 3.19 -11.73
CA SER A 94 -2.46 3.52 -11.14
C SER A 94 -2.87 2.56 -10.01
N CYS A 95 -2.47 1.29 -10.11
CA CYS A 95 -2.72 0.25 -9.11
C CYS A 95 -1.44 -0.10 -8.34
N LEU A 96 -0.34 -0.32 -9.07
CA LEU A 96 0.87 -0.95 -8.55
C LEU A 96 1.80 0.02 -7.82
N LYS A 97 1.64 1.35 -7.96
CA LYS A 97 2.41 2.32 -7.16
C LYS A 97 2.31 2.03 -5.66
N CYS A 98 1.13 1.61 -5.21
CA CYS A 98 0.85 1.30 -3.80
C CYS A 98 0.75 -0.21 -3.55
N HIS A 99 0.11 -0.99 -4.43
CA HIS A 99 -0.11 -2.41 -4.20
C HIS A 99 1.11 -3.29 -4.51
N LEU A 100 2.07 -2.79 -5.28
CA LEU A 100 3.30 -3.50 -5.64
C LEU A 100 4.43 -2.53 -5.99
N PRO A 101 4.90 -1.69 -5.04
CA PRO A 101 5.88 -0.65 -5.33
C PRO A 101 7.20 -1.18 -5.92
N GLN A 102 7.54 -2.45 -5.70
CA GLN A 102 8.66 -3.13 -6.33
C GLN A 102 8.56 -3.25 -7.87
N ILE A 103 7.40 -2.98 -8.48
CA ILE A 103 7.22 -3.02 -9.95
C ILE A 103 8.21 -2.12 -10.70
N LYS A 104 8.76 -1.09 -10.05
CA LYS A 104 9.78 -0.19 -10.64
C LYS A 104 11.05 -0.95 -11.07
N ASP A 105 11.34 -2.08 -10.43
CA ASP A 105 12.50 -2.93 -10.68
C ASP A 105 12.19 -4.06 -11.68
N ALA A 106 11.05 -3.97 -12.37
CA ALA A 106 10.62 -4.92 -13.38
C ALA A 106 10.52 -4.28 -14.77
N THR A 107 10.52 -5.15 -15.78
CA THR A 107 10.22 -4.82 -17.17
C THR A 107 8.71 -4.86 -17.43
N ASP A 108 8.29 -4.35 -18.59
CA ASP A 108 6.88 -4.38 -19.03
C ASP A 108 6.32 -5.81 -19.08
N ALA A 109 7.13 -6.82 -19.35
CA ALA A 109 6.70 -8.22 -19.34
C ALA A 109 6.05 -8.64 -18.01
N VAL A 110 6.55 -8.14 -16.88
CA VAL A 110 5.96 -8.42 -15.56
C VAL A 110 4.62 -7.70 -15.39
N ALA A 111 4.48 -6.48 -15.88
CA ALA A 111 3.21 -5.75 -15.86
C ALA A 111 2.13 -6.49 -16.68
N GLN A 112 2.50 -7.03 -17.84
CA GLN A 112 1.64 -7.83 -18.70
C GLN A 112 1.23 -9.14 -18.02
N GLU A 113 2.18 -9.81 -17.36
CA GLU A 113 1.95 -11.04 -16.62
C GLU A 113 1.01 -10.82 -15.42
N ILE A 114 1.18 -9.73 -14.68
CA ILE A 114 0.28 -9.32 -13.59
C ILE A 114 -1.12 -9.01 -14.13
N ALA A 115 -1.22 -8.22 -15.21
CA ALA A 115 -2.49 -7.85 -15.81
C ALA A 115 -3.27 -9.11 -16.26
N LYS A 116 -2.61 -10.03 -16.95
CA LYS A 116 -3.19 -11.32 -17.34
C LYS A 116 -3.62 -12.13 -16.13
N ALA A 117 -2.75 -12.30 -15.15
CA ALA A 117 -3.06 -13.10 -13.96
C ALA A 117 -4.20 -12.50 -13.13
N ALA A 118 -4.36 -11.17 -13.10
CA ALA A 118 -5.48 -10.51 -12.45
C ALA A 118 -6.80 -10.79 -13.19
N ILE A 119 -6.81 -10.70 -14.52
CA ILE A 119 -7.97 -11.02 -15.35
C ILE A 119 -8.39 -12.48 -15.17
N ASP A 120 -7.45 -13.40 -15.33
CA ASP A 120 -7.72 -14.85 -15.26
C ASP A 120 -8.14 -15.24 -13.83
N GLY A 121 -7.45 -14.72 -12.81
CA GLY A 121 -7.78 -14.97 -11.41
C GLY A 121 -9.15 -14.41 -11.02
N ALA A 122 -9.53 -13.24 -11.53
CA ALA A 122 -10.87 -12.68 -11.33
C ALA A 122 -11.97 -13.49 -12.04
N ALA A 123 -11.62 -14.24 -13.09
CA ALA A 123 -12.51 -15.19 -13.76
C ALA A 123 -12.56 -16.58 -13.09
N GLY A 124 -11.81 -16.79 -12.00
CA GLY A 124 -11.83 -18.03 -11.22
C GLY A 124 -10.62 -18.95 -11.41
N ASP A 125 -9.58 -18.52 -12.13
CA ASP A 125 -8.34 -19.30 -12.26
C ASP A 125 -7.49 -19.24 -10.96
N ASP A 126 -7.49 -20.34 -10.21
CA ASP A 126 -6.72 -20.47 -8.97
C ASP A 126 -5.20 -20.47 -9.19
N ALA A 127 -4.70 -20.92 -10.34
CA ALA A 127 -3.28 -20.89 -10.65
C ALA A 127 -2.81 -19.45 -10.90
N ALA A 128 -3.61 -18.65 -11.61
CA ALA A 128 -3.36 -17.22 -11.80
C ALA A 128 -3.36 -16.47 -10.45
N LYS A 129 -4.32 -16.78 -9.58
CA LYS A 129 -4.37 -16.24 -8.21
C LYS A 129 -3.16 -16.65 -7.37
N ALA A 130 -2.75 -17.91 -7.42
CA ALA A 130 -1.56 -18.40 -6.72
C ALA A 130 -0.28 -17.73 -7.22
N LYS A 131 -0.22 -17.43 -8.52
CA LYS A 131 0.88 -16.69 -9.13
C LYS A 131 0.98 -15.26 -8.59
N LEU A 132 -0.13 -14.54 -8.51
CA LEU A 132 -0.15 -13.20 -7.92
C LEU A 132 0.23 -13.20 -6.43
N LYS A 133 -0.13 -14.25 -5.67
CA LYS A 133 0.22 -14.39 -4.25
C LYS A 133 1.73 -14.50 -3.98
N LYS A 134 2.56 -14.79 -4.98
CA LYS A 134 4.02 -14.76 -4.85
C LYS A 134 4.54 -13.34 -4.62
N LEU A 135 3.72 -12.34 -4.96
CA LEU A 135 4.03 -10.93 -4.83
C LEU A 135 3.18 -10.29 -3.74
N GLY A 136 3.78 -9.37 -3.00
CA GLY A 136 3.11 -8.59 -1.97
C GLY A 136 4.02 -7.50 -1.45
N ILE A 137 3.45 -6.58 -0.67
CA ILE A 137 4.22 -5.63 0.14
C ILE A 137 4.85 -6.44 1.28
N ASN A 138 6.17 -6.60 1.26
CA ASN A 138 6.89 -7.46 2.20
C ASN A 138 7.93 -6.71 3.03
N CYS A 139 8.75 -7.45 3.78
CA CYS A 139 9.77 -6.89 4.66
C CYS A 139 10.70 -5.91 3.92
N LEU A 140 11.17 -6.27 2.72
CA LEU A 140 12.09 -5.44 1.94
C LEU A 140 11.40 -4.25 1.30
N THR A 141 10.09 -4.33 1.06
CA THR A 141 9.31 -3.17 0.63
C THR A 141 9.38 -2.05 1.68
N CYS A 142 9.12 -2.36 2.95
CA CYS A 142 9.09 -1.36 4.02
C CYS A 142 10.47 -1.06 4.61
N HIS A 143 11.28 -2.09 4.84
CA HIS A 143 12.60 -1.99 5.50
C HIS A 143 13.77 -1.83 4.52
N ASN A 144 13.51 -1.55 3.24
CA ASN A 144 14.55 -1.13 2.32
C ASN A 144 13.98 -0.15 1.29
N HIS A 145 13.14 -0.64 0.38
CA HIS A 145 12.70 0.11 -0.79
C HIS A 145 11.99 1.44 -0.47
N LYS A 146 11.13 1.45 0.56
CA LYS A 146 10.37 2.64 1.02
C LYS A 146 10.93 3.23 2.31
N ALA A 147 12.09 2.76 2.77
CA ALA A 147 12.62 3.15 4.07
C ALA A 147 13.19 4.58 4.10
N LEU A 148 13.55 5.14 2.94
CA LEU A 148 14.05 6.51 2.79
C LEU A 148 13.15 7.26 1.81
N ILE A 149 12.73 8.47 2.18
CA ILE A 149 11.83 9.30 1.37
C ILE A 149 12.51 10.56 0.84
N HIS A 150 13.33 11.23 1.65
CA HIS A 150 14.03 12.45 1.25
C HIS A 150 15.35 12.10 0.57
N LYS A 151 15.28 11.55 -0.65
CA LYS A 151 16.44 10.98 -1.37
C LYS A 151 17.63 11.94 -1.54
N TRP A 152 17.39 13.24 -1.59
CA TRP A 152 18.46 14.24 -1.69
C TRP A 152 19.17 14.50 -0.35
N THR A 153 18.56 14.10 0.76
CA THR A 153 19.12 14.20 2.12
C THR A 153 19.62 12.85 2.62
N ASP A 154 18.82 11.80 2.42
CA ASP A 154 19.02 10.48 2.99
C ASP A 154 19.70 9.50 2.02
N GLY A 155 19.74 9.83 0.72
CA GLY A 155 20.21 8.95 -0.36
C GLY A 155 19.17 7.95 -0.85
N GLU A 156 19.60 7.07 -1.76
CA GLU A 156 18.81 5.92 -2.21
C GLU A 156 19.01 4.73 -1.25
N PRO A 157 18.00 3.86 -1.05
CA PRO A 157 18.17 2.63 -0.29
C PRO A 157 19.29 1.75 -0.85
N GLU A 158 20.25 1.42 0.02
CA GLU A 158 21.38 0.56 -0.31
C GLU A 158 21.00 -0.92 -0.44
N ALA A 159 21.60 -1.61 -1.41
CA ALA A 159 21.48 -3.05 -1.55
C ALA A 159 22.07 -3.79 -0.34
N GLY A 160 21.41 -4.83 0.15
CA GLY A 160 21.88 -5.63 1.29
C GLY A 160 21.76 -4.95 2.66
N VAL A 161 21.07 -3.80 2.74
CA VAL A 161 20.82 -3.07 4.00
C VAL A 161 19.36 -3.21 4.41
N ILE A 162 19.14 -3.45 5.71
CA ILE A 162 17.81 -3.39 6.32
C ILE A 162 17.71 -2.12 7.17
N TYR A 163 16.74 -1.29 6.86
CA TYR A 163 16.48 -0.05 7.55
C TYR A 163 15.46 -0.27 8.68
N GLY A 164 15.74 0.32 9.82
CA GLY A 164 14.90 0.21 11.01
C GLY A 164 15.15 1.35 11.98
N ASN A 165 15.03 1.04 13.27
CA ASN A 165 15.26 1.99 14.37
C ASN A 165 16.66 1.87 14.99
N LYS A 166 17.49 0.97 14.46
CA LYS A 166 18.81 0.61 14.99
C LYS A 166 19.83 0.63 13.87
N GLU A 167 21.09 0.80 14.24
CA GLU A 167 22.25 0.70 13.36
C GLU A 167 23.15 -0.43 13.84
N GLY A 168 23.86 -1.06 12.93
CA GLY A 168 24.88 -2.07 13.26
C GLY A 168 24.95 -3.21 12.25
N ALA A 169 25.57 -4.30 12.65
CA ALA A 169 25.62 -5.51 11.83
C ALA A 169 24.28 -6.26 11.86
N HIS A 170 24.00 -6.97 10.76
CA HIS A 170 22.88 -7.90 10.65
C HIS A 170 23.40 -9.30 10.34
N ALA A 171 22.85 -10.32 11.01
CA ALA A 171 23.41 -11.67 10.98
C ALA A 171 23.08 -12.45 9.69
N ASP A 172 22.08 -12.02 8.93
CA ASP A 172 21.62 -12.68 7.70
C ASP A 172 22.71 -12.76 6.62
N ALA A 173 22.71 -13.80 5.79
CA ALA A 173 23.71 -14.03 4.76
C ALA A 173 23.74 -12.96 3.66
N LYS A 174 22.57 -12.44 3.26
CA LYS A 174 22.37 -11.44 2.21
C LYS A 174 22.32 -10.04 2.78
N PHE A 175 21.68 -9.86 3.93
CA PHE A 175 21.50 -8.57 4.58
C PHE A 175 22.45 -8.46 5.77
N LYS A 176 23.59 -7.80 5.57
CA LYS A 176 24.68 -7.75 6.57
C LYS A 176 24.70 -6.49 7.42
N SER A 177 23.86 -5.50 7.08
CA SER A 177 23.89 -4.19 7.72
C SER A 177 22.49 -3.70 8.09
N LEU A 178 22.39 -3.13 9.29
CA LEU A 178 21.24 -2.37 9.79
C LEU A 178 21.57 -0.87 9.72
N LYS A 179 20.65 -0.08 9.15
CA LYS A 179 20.71 1.38 9.17
C LYS A 179 19.45 1.98 9.77
N LYS A 180 19.55 3.19 10.34
CA LYS A 180 18.37 3.93 10.78
C LYS A 180 17.67 4.53 9.56
N SER A 181 16.35 4.40 9.54
CA SER A 181 15.49 5.21 8.69
C SER A 181 14.92 6.37 9.50
N PRO A 182 15.01 7.63 9.01
CA PRO A 182 14.43 8.79 9.69
C PRO A 182 12.91 8.71 9.84
N ILE A 183 12.24 7.90 9.01
CA ILE A 183 10.78 7.85 8.91
C ILE A 183 10.17 6.58 9.48
N MET A 184 10.96 5.64 9.98
CA MET A 184 10.48 4.31 10.37
C MET A 184 9.37 4.36 11.46
N LYS A 185 9.42 5.36 12.33
CA LYS A 185 8.41 5.60 13.38
C LYS A 185 7.37 6.67 13.01
N GLU A 186 7.52 7.30 11.85
CA GLU A 186 6.73 8.45 11.42
C GLU A 186 5.62 8.02 10.47
N SER A 187 4.45 8.67 10.57
CA SER A 187 3.28 8.37 9.72
C SER A 187 3.56 8.50 8.22
N ILE A 188 4.56 9.29 7.83
CA ILE A 188 4.96 9.48 6.43
C ILE A 188 5.45 8.17 5.77
N LEU A 189 5.95 7.20 6.52
CA LEU A 189 6.28 5.87 5.98
C LEU A 189 5.03 5.21 5.38
N CYS A 190 3.93 5.20 6.14
CA CYS A 190 2.64 4.67 5.71
C CYS A 190 2.01 5.56 4.63
N GLY A 191 2.20 6.88 4.75
CA GLY A 191 1.69 7.89 3.82
C GLY A 191 2.21 7.76 2.38
N GLN A 192 3.30 7.04 2.15
CA GLN A 192 3.80 6.75 0.79
C GLN A 192 2.81 5.91 -0.04
N CYS A 193 1.94 5.12 0.60
CA CYS A 193 0.92 4.31 -0.07
C CYS A 193 -0.51 4.72 0.33
N HIS A 194 -0.71 5.10 1.60
CA HIS A 194 -2.00 5.53 2.15
C HIS A 194 -2.28 7.02 1.88
N GLY A 195 -1.97 7.49 0.67
CA GLY A 195 -1.61 8.87 0.28
C GLY A 195 -2.50 10.05 0.67
N LEU A 196 -2.22 11.18 0.03
CA LEU A 196 -2.81 12.49 0.34
C LEU A 196 -4.13 12.77 -0.41
N GLY A 197 -4.42 12.04 -1.47
CA GLY A 197 -5.39 12.49 -2.47
C GLY A 197 -5.10 11.93 -3.87
N PRO A 198 -5.56 12.61 -4.93
CA PRO A 198 -5.26 12.24 -6.31
C PRO A 198 -3.75 12.15 -6.57
N ASN A 199 -3.32 11.10 -7.27
CA ASN A 199 -1.93 10.89 -7.66
C ASN A 199 -1.60 11.67 -8.94
N PHE A 200 -1.49 12.99 -8.83
CA PHE A 200 -1.16 13.87 -9.97
C PHE A 200 0.25 13.67 -10.53
N ASP A 201 1.09 12.90 -9.85
CA ASP A 201 2.40 12.48 -10.34
C ASP A 201 2.33 11.35 -11.39
N LEU A 202 1.16 10.73 -11.58
CA LEU A 202 0.93 9.71 -12.60
C LEU A 202 0.47 10.32 -13.92
N THR A 203 0.85 9.69 -15.03
CA THR A 203 0.41 10.06 -16.38
C THR A 203 -1.11 10.01 -16.54
N GLU A 204 -1.76 9.06 -15.87
CA GLU A 204 -3.21 9.00 -15.69
C GLU A 204 -3.51 9.18 -14.20
N PRO A 205 -3.81 10.40 -13.73
CA PRO A 205 -4.06 10.65 -12.32
C PRO A 205 -5.24 9.83 -11.79
N THR A 206 -4.98 9.01 -10.77
CA THR A 206 -6.02 8.24 -10.09
C THR A 206 -6.14 8.64 -8.64
N GLN A 207 -7.37 8.64 -8.13
CA GLN A 207 -7.63 8.82 -6.71
C GLN A 207 -7.95 7.46 -6.07
N CYS A 208 -7.07 7.00 -5.19
CA CYS A 208 -7.25 5.75 -4.43
C CYS A 208 -7.30 6.05 -2.94
N ALA A 209 -6.15 6.10 -2.27
CA ALA A 209 -6.07 6.35 -0.84
C ALA A 209 -5.90 7.84 -0.52
N THR A 210 -6.60 8.33 0.50
CA THR A 210 -6.45 9.70 1.03
C THR A 210 -6.21 9.75 2.53
N LEU A 211 -5.92 8.61 3.16
CA LEU A 211 -5.86 8.50 4.63
C LEU A 211 -4.84 9.47 5.21
N TYR A 212 -3.65 9.51 4.63
CA TYR A 212 -2.57 10.37 5.07
C TYR A 212 -2.92 11.85 4.88
N GLY A 213 -3.68 12.18 3.83
CA GLY A 213 -4.23 13.52 3.64
C GLY A 213 -5.17 13.91 4.78
N SER A 214 -6.14 13.06 5.11
CA SER A 214 -7.05 13.34 6.22
C SER A 214 -6.35 13.31 7.59
N TYR A 215 -5.31 12.50 7.76
CA TYR A 215 -4.44 12.51 8.94
C TYR A 215 -3.75 13.87 9.12
N LEU A 216 -3.10 14.37 8.06
CA LEU A 216 -2.38 15.65 8.11
C LEU A 216 -3.30 16.86 8.20
N HIS A 217 -4.45 16.83 7.53
CA HIS A 217 -5.30 18.01 7.35
C HIS A 217 -6.49 18.07 8.31
N ALA A 218 -6.83 16.97 8.98
CA ALA A 218 -7.93 16.95 9.95
C ALA A 218 -7.48 16.46 11.34
N TYR A 219 -6.81 15.31 11.43
CA TYR A 219 -6.46 14.74 12.74
C TYR A 219 -5.38 15.53 13.47
N VAL A 220 -4.23 15.78 12.85
CA VAL A 220 -3.12 16.52 13.49
C VAL A 220 -3.54 17.95 13.90
N PRO A 221 -4.19 18.75 13.04
CA PRO A 221 -4.63 20.11 13.40
C PRO A 221 -5.70 20.13 14.50
N SER A 222 -6.46 19.05 14.66
CA SER A 222 -7.46 18.92 15.73
C SER A 222 -6.86 18.45 17.07
N GLY A 223 -5.53 18.43 17.20
CA GLY A 223 -4.82 18.01 18.41
C GLY A 223 -4.47 16.52 18.45
N GLY A 224 -4.65 15.79 17.35
CA GLY A 224 -4.20 14.42 17.21
C GLY A 224 -2.67 14.32 17.25
N ASN A 225 -2.15 13.39 18.07
CA ASN A 225 -0.71 13.28 18.32
C ASN A 225 -0.15 11.86 18.15
N LYS A 226 -0.98 10.88 17.75
CA LYS A 226 -0.52 9.50 17.52
C LYS A 226 -0.10 9.27 16.08
N THR A 227 0.95 8.51 15.86
CA THR A 227 1.35 8.08 14.52
C THR A 227 0.49 6.92 14.02
N CYS A 228 0.55 6.65 12.71
CA CYS A 228 -0.06 5.48 12.11
C CYS A 228 0.39 4.19 12.82
N GLN A 229 1.68 4.09 13.13
CA GLN A 229 2.29 2.94 13.78
C GLN A 229 1.76 2.74 15.21
N GLU A 230 1.60 3.82 15.98
CA GLU A 230 1.08 3.75 17.36
C GLU A 230 -0.37 3.25 17.44
N CYS A 231 -1.14 3.41 16.36
CA CYS A 231 -2.51 2.91 16.26
C CYS A 231 -2.61 1.54 15.57
N HIS A 232 -1.88 1.31 14.47
CA HIS A 232 -2.06 0.12 13.61
C HIS A 232 -1.03 -0.98 13.85
N MET A 233 0.12 -0.69 14.47
CA MET A 233 1.14 -1.71 14.75
C MET A 233 1.04 -2.27 16.18
N THR A 234 -0.07 -2.04 16.89
CA THR A 234 -0.29 -2.61 18.24
C THR A 234 -0.43 -4.13 18.22
N LYS A 235 -0.86 -4.71 17.09
CA LYS A 235 -0.85 -6.15 16.80
C LYS A 235 0.38 -6.57 15.98
N GLY A 236 1.49 -5.85 16.14
CA GLY A 236 2.72 -6.08 15.39
C GLY A 236 2.55 -5.86 13.89
N HIS A 237 3.07 -6.77 13.07
CA HIS A 237 3.07 -6.62 11.60
C HIS A 237 1.78 -7.12 10.92
N PHE A 238 0.74 -7.46 11.70
CA PHE A 238 -0.58 -7.80 11.16
C PHE A 238 -1.29 -6.56 10.57
N MET A 239 -1.05 -5.38 11.16
CA MET A 239 -1.53 -4.07 10.69
C MET A 239 -3.03 -4.07 10.30
N PRO A 240 -3.93 -4.34 11.26
CA PRO A 240 -5.36 -4.51 10.98
C PRO A 240 -6.04 -3.23 10.48
N GLY A 241 -7.03 -3.42 9.62
CA GLY A 241 -8.00 -2.41 9.20
C GLY A 241 -9.44 -2.78 9.60
N TYR A 242 -10.43 -2.28 8.86
CA TYR A 242 -11.87 -2.43 9.21
C TYR A 242 -12.39 -3.88 9.26
N ARG A 243 -11.67 -4.85 8.69
CA ARG A 243 -12.06 -6.27 8.72
C ARG A 243 -11.65 -6.99 10.00
N ASP A 244 -10.81 -6.38 10.82
CA ASP A 244 -10.54 -6.83 12.18
C ASP A 244 -11.67 -6.30 13.10
N PRO A 245 -12.47 -7.18 13.73
CA PRO A 245 -13.63 -6.74 14.52
C PRO A 245 -13.26 -5.81 15.68
N GLU A 246 -12.10 -6.02 16.31
CA GLU A 246 -11.63 -5.16 17.40
C GLU A 246 -11.26 -3.77 16.88
N GLN A 247 -10.60 -3.67 15.73
CA GLN A 247 -10.29 -2.40 15.08
C GLN A 247 -11.56 -1.66 14.67
N ALA A 248 -12.52 -2.36 14.04
CA ALA A 248 -13.79 -1.78 13.62
C ALA A 248 -14.59 -1.21 14.80
N LYS A 249 -14.65 -1.96 15.92
CA LYS A 249 -15.38 -1.55 17.12
C LYS A 249 -14.76 -0.33 17.81
N LYS A 250 -13.44 -0.15 17.70
CA LYS A 250 -12.74 1.03 18.25
C LYS A 250 -12.90 2.27 17.37
N ALA A 251 -13.09 2.11 16.07
CA ALA A 251 -13.11 3.21 15.10
C ALA A 251 -14.32 4.16 15.24
N VAL A 252 -15.49 3.66 15.66
CA VAL A 252 -16.71 4.47 15.77
C VAL A 252 -17.38 4.28 17.11
N THR A 253 -17.71 5.37 17.79
CA THR A 253 -18.65 5.35 18.91
C THR A 253 -20.03 5.77 18.41
N VAL A 254 -21.05 4.94 18.66
CA VAL A 254 -22.44 5.23 18.31
C VAL A 254 -23.26 5.41 19.58
N SER A 255 -23.98 6.54 19.68
CA SER A 255 -24.94 6.83 20.74
C SER A 255 -26.30 7.07 20.11
N VAL A 256 -27.34 6.38 20.62
CA VAL A 256 -28.72 6.49 20.14
C VAL A 256 -29.57 7.00 21.28
N ASP A 257 -30.26 8.11 21.05
CA ASP A 257 -31.28 8.68 21.92
C ASP A 257 -32.63 8.58 21.23
N ALA A 258 -33.65 8.07 21.92
CA ALA A 258 -34.98 7.89 21.37
C ALA A 258 -36.03 8.45 22.33
N THR A 259 -36.82 9.40 21.85
CA THR A 259 -37.92 10.00 22.61
C THR A 259 -39.24 9.75 21.91
N GLY A 260 -40.16 9.05 22.57
CA GLY A 260 -41.53 8.83 22.08
C GLY A 260 -42.39 10.08 22.24
N TYR A 261 -43.24 10.36 21.26
CA TYR A 261 -44.23 11.44 21.32
C TYR A 261 -45.45 11.10 20.45
N TYR A 262 -46.59 11.75 20.70
CA TYR A 262 -47.75 11.65 19.80
C TYR A 262 -47.72 12.81 18.82
N PHE A 263 -47.68 12.51 17.54
CA PHE A 263 -47.85 13.49 16.48
C PHE A 263 -49.34 13.70 16.24
N LEU A 264 -49.80 14.94 16.37
CA LEU A 264 -51.20 15.33 16.24
C LEU A 264 -51.36 16.21 14.97
N PRO A 265 -51.44 15.62 13.77
CA PRO A 265 -51.51 16.40 12.53
C PRO A 265 -52.84 17.15 12.38
N LYS A 266 -53.92 16.66 13.01
CA LYS A 266 -55.24 17.28 13.03
C LYS A 266 -56.01 16.90 14.31
N PRO A 267 -57.05 17.67 14.69
CA PRO A 267 -57.89 17.34 15.85
C PRO A 267 -58.48 15.93 15.74
N GLY A 268 -58.40 15.16 16.83
CA GLY A 268 -58.90 13.78 16.90
C GLY A 268 -57.97 12.72 16.28
N ASP A 269 -56.87 13.12 15.65
CA ASP A 269 -55.83 12.21 15.14
C ASP A 269 -54.67 12.15 16.14
N SER A 270 -54.16 10.94 16.41
CA SER A 270 -53.04 10.72 17.33
C SER A 270 -52.16 9.60 16.84
N GLN A 271 -50.96 9.96 16.39
CA GLN A 271 -50.01 9.02 15.80
C GLN A 271 -48.82 8.81 16.75
N PRO A 272 -48.68 7.63 17.36
CA PRO A 272 -47.48 7.29 18.13
C PRO A 272 -46.24 7.43 17.24
N THR A 273 -45.30 8.27 17.64
CA THR A 273 -44.10 8.61 16.87
C THR A 273 -42.88 8.59 17.81
N ALA A 274 -41.68 8.50 17.25
CA ALA A 274 -40.43 8.63 18.01
C ALA A 274 -39.46 9.56 17.28
N LYS A 275 -38.84 10.47 18.03
CA LYS A 275 -37.65 11.20 17.59
C LYS A 275 -36.44 10.36 17.95
N VAL A 276 -35.71 9.89 16.93
CA VAL A 276 -34.46 9.14 17.11
C VAL A 276 -33.29 10.03 16.71
N THR A 277 -32.37 10.27 17.64
CA THR A 277 -31.11 10.98 17.40
C THR A 277 -29.96 9.99 17.45
N VAL A 278 -29.24 9.84 16.35
CA VAL A 278 -28.03 9.01 16.26
C VAL A 278 -26.81 9.91 16.22
N LYS A 279 -25.91 9.78 17.19
CA LYS A 279 -24.60 10.44 17.22
C LYS A 279 -23.52 9.41 16.91
N MET A 280 -22.68 9.70 15.93
CA MET A 280 -21.52 8.89 15.57
C MET A 280 -20.26 9.71 15.73
N LEU A 281 -19.32 9.23 16.54
CA LEU A 281 -18.00 9.83 16.73
C LEU A 281 -16.95 8.97 16.03
N ASN A 282 -16.16 9.61 15.16
CA ASN A 282 -14.99 8.98 14.55
C ASN A 282 -13.80 9.06 15.53
N ASN A 283 -13.32 7.91 15.98
CA ASN A 283 -12.16 7.79 16.86
C ASN A 283 -10.85 7.53 16.09
N ALA A 284 -10.93 7.35 14.77
CA ALA A 284 -9.75 7.13 13.93
C ALA A 284 -8.99 8.44 13.68
N GLY A 285 -7.68 8.33 13.49
CA GLY A 285 -6.80 9.46 13.14
C GLY A 285 -6.92 9.90 11.68
N HIS A 286 -8.01 9.56 11.01
CA HIS A 286 -8.27 9.82 9.60
C HIS A 286 -9.79 9.71 9.35
N ARG A 287 -10.26 10.14 8.18
CA ARG A 287 -11.68 9.97 7.81
C ARG A 287 -12.02 8.47 7.73
N ILE A 288 -13.29 8.11 7.95
CA ILE A 288 -13.78 6.73 7.82
C ILE A 288 -15.13 6.71 7.10
N PRO A 289 -15.40 5.72 6.23
CA PRO A 289 -14.41 4.79 5.68
C PRO A 289 -13.40 5.53 4.78
N ASP A 290 -12.17 5.04 4.71
CA ASP A 290 -11.14 5.59 3.82
C ASP A 290 -10.19 4.48 3.36
N GLY A 291 -9.64 4.67 2.15
CA GLY A 291 -8.81 3.69 1.43
C GLY A 291 -9.59 2.43 1.08
#